data_AF-X1K7G0-F1
#
_entry.id   AF-X1K7G0-F1
#
_cell.length_a   1.000
_cell.length_b   1.000
_cell.length_c   1.000
_cell.angle_alpha   90.00
_cell.angle_beta   90.00
_cell.angle_gamma   90.00
#
_symmetry.space_group_name_H-M   'P 1'
#
loop_
_entity.id
_entity.type
_entity.pdbx_description
1 polymer ?
#
loop_
_entity_poly.entity_id
_entity_poly.type
_entity_poly.pdbx_seq_one_letter_code
_entity_poly.pdbx_strand_id
1 'polypeptide(L)'
;TAIPEISVSFAAMRMGARDMAIATMLGSNLFNMTIIPIDDLLYLKGPILAAVSETHLITAFAVILMTVIFTVGLNFKPRRFFRLNWWNSALILLFLFSAYFSFTMA
;
A
#
# COMPACT_ATOMS: atom_id res chain seq x y z
N THR A 1 1.64 -4.88 -7.29
CA THR A 1 0.67 -5.97 -7.47
C THR A 1 -0.46 -5.76 -6.47
N ALA A 2 -1.71 -5.73 -6.93
CA ALA A 2 -2.88 -5.48 -6.07
C ALA A 2 -4.20 -6.04 -6.69
N ILE A 3 -4.25 -6.18 -8.02
CA ILE A 3 -5.43 -6.70 -8.73
C ILE A 3 -5.85 -8.09 -8.21
N PRO A 4 -4.96 -9.11 -8.17
CA PRO A 4 -5.38 -10.43 -7.68
C PRO A 4 -5.79 -10.42 -6.21
N GLU A 5 -5.11 -9.65 -5.37
CA GLU A 5 -5.39 -9.54 -3.94
C GLU A 5 -6.77 -8.90 -3.68
N ILE A 6 -7.12 -7.87 -4.45
CA ILE A 6 -8.45 -7.23 -4.42
C ILE A 6 -9.52 -8.23 -4.90
N SER A 7 -9.25 -8.98 -5.97
CA SER A 7 -10.19 -10.00 -6.46
C SER A 7 -10.49 -11.08 -5.42
N VAL A 8 -9.45 -11.61 -4.76
CA VAL A 8 -9.60 -12.62 -3.70
C VAL A 8 -10.32 -12.04 -2.48
N SER A 9 -9.93 -10.85 -2.03
CA SER A 9 -10.57 -10.19 -0.89
C SER A 9 -12.04 -9.88 -1.17
N PHE A 10 -12.37 -9.47 -2.39
CA PHE A 10 -13.76 -9.22 -2.80
C PHE A 10 -14.59 -10.51 -2.84
N ALA A 11 -14.01 -11.60 -3.37
CA ALA A 11 -14.66 -12.91 -3.36
C ALA A 11 -14.91 -13.40 -1.92
N ALA A 12 -13.92 -13.30 -1.03
CA ALA A 12 -14.04 -13.65 0.38
C ALA A 12 -15.15 -12.84 1.08
N MET A 13 -15.22 -11.53 0.82
CA MET A 13 -16.31 -10.69 1.32
C MET A 13 -17.69 -11.13 0.82
N ARG A 14 -17.82 -11.52 -0.46
CA ARG A 14 -19.09 -12.04 -1.01
C ARG A 14 -19.52 -13.36 -0.39
N MET A 15 -18.58 -14.18 0.06
CA MET A 15 -18.85 -15.44 0.75
C MET A 15 -19.10 -15.26 2.26
N GLY A 16 -19.08 -14.02 2.77
CA GLY A 16 -19.22 -13.74 4.21
C GLY A 16 -17.95 -14.01 5.02
N ALA A 17 -16.85 -14.43 4.39
CA ALA A 17 -15.57 -14.73 5.02
C ALA A 17 -14.74 -13.45 5.25
N ARG A 18 -15.19 -12.59 6.18
CA ARG A 18 -14.54 -11.30 6.47
C ARG A 18 -13.11 -11.46 6.98
N ASP A 19 -12.88 -12.44 7.85
CA ASP A 19 -11.54 -12.70 8.40
C ASP A 19 -10.55 -13.11 7.31
N MET A 20 -11.01 -13.87 6.31
CA MET A 20 -10.21 -14.25 5.14
C MET A 20 -9.89 -13.03 4.26
N ALA A 21 -10.84 -12.12 4.06
CA ALA A 21 -10.61 -10.89 3.30
C ALA A 21 -9.55 -10.01 3.98
N ILE A 22 -9.63 -9.86 5.31
CA ILE A 22 -8.64 -9.09 6.09
C ILE A 22 -7.28 -9.80 6.07
N ALA A 23 -7.25 -11.11 6.27
CA ALA A 23 -6.03 -11.91 6.23
C ALA A 23 -5.33 -11.83 4.86
N THR A 24 -6.08 -11.77 3.76
CA THR A 24 -5.51 -11.60 2.41
C THR A 24 -4.83 -10.25 2.27
N MET A 25 -5.48 -9.17 2.69
CA MET A 25 -4.92 -7.81 2.59
C MET A 25 -3.68 -7.63 3.48
N LEU A 26 -3.72 -8.11 4.72
CA LEU A 26 -2.58 -7.99 5.64
C LEU A 26 -1.45 -8.96 5.28
N GLY A 27 -1.80 -10.20 4.94
CA GLY A 27 -0.84 -11.26 4.61
C GLY A 27 0.00 -10.92 3.38
N SER A 28 -0.61 -10.35 2.34
CA SER A 28 0.13 -9.93 1.13
C SER A 28 1.14 -8.82 1.44
N ASN A 29 0.80 -7.84 2.29
CA ASN A 29 1.73 -6.78 2.67
C ASN A 29 2.86 -7.31 3.56
N LEU A 30 2.56 -8.21 4.49
CA LEU A 30 3.57 -8.87 5.33
C LEU A 30 4.51 -9.74 4.51
N PHE A 31 3.98 -10.49 3.54
CA PHE A 31 4.78 -11.29 2.61
C PHE A 31 5.78 -10.43 1.84
N ASN A 32 5.33 -9.28 1.29
CA ASN A 32 6.21 -8.34 0.59
C ASN A 32 7.34 -7.78 1.47
N MET A 33 7.13 -7.64 2.78
CA MET A 33 8.19 -7.21 3.70
C MET A 33 9.12 -8.37 4.10
N THR A 34 8.58 -9.59 4.16
CA THR A 34 9.32 -10.80 4.56
C THR A 34 10.26 -11.28 3.46
N ILE A 35 9.93 -11.00 2.18
CA ILE A 35 10.81 -11.40 1.07
C ILE A 35 12.13 -10.62 1.06
N ILE A 36 12.15 -9.37 1.53
CA ILE A 36 13.35 -8.51 1.54
C ILE A 36 14.54 -9.17 2.28
N PRO A 37 14.43 -9.63 3.54
CA PRO A 37 15.55 -10.28 4.21
C PRO A 37 15.93 -11.62 3.57
N ILE A 38 14.97 -12.33 2.94
CA ILE A 38 15.27 -13.57 2.21
C ILE A 38 16.10 -13.25 0.97
N ASP A 39 15.72 -12.20 0.22
CA ASP A 39 16.43 -11.72 -0.96
C ASP A 39 17.82 -11.18 -0.60
N ASP A 40 17.95 -10.49 0.53
CA ASP A 40 19.23 -9.96 1.04
C ASP A 40 20.24 -11.09 1.32
N LEU A 41 19.77 -12.25 1.82
CA LEU A 41 20.62 -13.45 2.01
C LEU A 41 21.13 -14.05 0.70
N LEU A 42 20.36 -13.92 -0.38
CA LEU A 42 20.71 -14.44 -1.71
C LEU A 42 21.50 -13.43 -2.55
N TYR A 43 21.47 -12.15 -2.19
CA TYR A 43 22.10 -11.06 -2.92
C TYR A 43 23.58 -10.90 -2.51
N LEU A 44 24.49 -11.44 -3.32
CA LEU A 44 25.93 -11.52 -3.00
C LEU A 44 26.72 -10.21 -3.19
N LYS A 45 26.10 -9.13 -3.65
CA LYS A 45 26.80 -7.88 -4.03
C LYS A 45 26.84 -6.81 -2.92
N GLY A 46 26.39 -7.14 -1.71
CA GLY A 46 26.29 -6.22 -0.56
C GLY A 46 24.84 -6.10 -0.06
N PRO A 47 24.50 -5.14 0.81
CA PRO A 47 23.13 -4.95 1.28
C PRO A 47 22.18 -4.58 0.12
N ILE A 48 21.08 -5.30 -0.04
CA ILE A 48 20.14 -5.10 -1.15
C ILE A 48 19.54 -3.68 -1.15
N LEU A 49 19.34 -3.11 0.04
CA LEU A 49 18.83 -1.75 0.21
C LEU A 49 19.81 -0.67 -0.27
N ALA A 50 21.12 -0.96 -0.31
CA ALA A 50 22.11 -0.03 -0.85
C ALA A 50 22.08 0.02 -2.39
N ALA A 51 21.50 -0.99 -3.05
CA ALA A 51 21.36 -1.06 -4.50
C ALA A 51 20.02 -0.46 -5.01
N VAL A 52 19.16 0.02 -4.11
CA VAL A 52 17.85 0.60 -4.45
C VAL A 52 18.02 1.99 -5.06
N SER A 53 17.33 2.27 -6.17
CA SER A 53 17.32 3.60 -6.80
C SER A 53 16.71 4.66 -5.88
N GLU A 54 17.29 5.86 -5.85
CA GLU A 54 16.77 7.02 -5.11
C GLU A 54 15.35 7.41 -5.56
N THR A 55 14.94 7.05 -6.78
CA THR A 55 13.57 7.27 -7.28
C THR A 55 12.51 6.62 -6.37
N HIS A 56 12.85 5.56 -5.64
CA HIS A 56 11.93 4.90 -4.71
C HIS A 56 11.63 5.72 -3.44
N LEU A 57 12.44 6.74 -3.10
CA LEU A 57 12.20 7.58 -1.93
C LEU A 57 10.86 8.32 -2.00
N ILE A 58 10.47 8.77 -3.19
CA ILE A 58 9.19 9.45 -3.43
C ILE A 58 8.03 8.49 -3.14
N THR A 59 8.13 7.26 -3.62
CA THR A 59 7.11 6.23 -3.41
C THR A 59 7.02 5.81 -1.95
N ALA A 60 8.16 5.66 -1.27
CA ALA A 60 8.20 5.30 0.15
C ALA A 60 7.55 6.38 1.02
N PHE A 61 7.90 7.65 0.80
CA PHE A 61 7.31 8.77 1.54
C PHE A 61 5.80 8.89 1.32
N ALA A 62 5.35 8.74 0.07
CA ALA A 62 3.93 8.77 -0.26
C ALA A 62 3.15 7.64 0.44
N VAL A 63 3.67 6.41 0.46
CA VAL A 63 3.02 5.27 1.14
C VAL A 63 2.91 5.49 2.64
N ILE A 64 3.95 6.04 3.29
CA ILE A 64 3.91 6.38 4.72
C ILE A 64 2.82 7.41 4.99
N LEU A 65 2.78 8.48 4.20
CA LEU A 65 1.79 9.55 4.37
C LEU A 65 0.37 9.04 4.12
N MET A 66 0.16 8.23 3.08
CA MET A 66 -1.14 7.57 2.82
C MET A 66 -1.58 6.70 4.00
N THR A 67 -0.65 5.94 4.59
CA THR A 67 -0.95 5.06 5.74
C THR A 67 -1.37 5.86 6.97
N VAL A 68 -0.69 6.99 7.24
CA VAL A 68 -1.05 7.91 8.34
C VAL A 68 -2.43 8.51 8.10
N ILE A 69 -2.67 9.08 6.91
CA ILE A 69 -3.97 9.69 6.53
C ILE A 69 -5.10 8.67 6.66
N PHE A 70 -4.89 7.43 6.20
CA PHE A 70 -5.89 6.37 6.30
C PHE A 70 -6.18 6.00 7.77
N THR A 71 -5.15 5.79 8.57
CA THR A 71 -5.28 5.40 9.99
C THR A 71 -5.94 6.50 10.82
N VAL A 72 -5.56 7.77 10.58
CA VAL A 72 -6.20 8.94 11.19
C VAL A 72 -7.67 9.03 10.73
N GLY A 73 -7.94 8.92 9.43
CA GLY A 73 -9.29 8.97 8.87
C GLY A 73 -10.24 7.90 9.43
N LEU A 74 -9.73 6.72 9.80
CA LEU A 74 -10.51 5.67 10.49
C LEU A 74 -10.93 6.08 11.92
N ASN A 75 -10.06 6.79 12.64
CA ASN A 75 -10.32 7.21 14.03
C ASN A 75 -11.31 8.38 14.10
N PHE A 76 -11.28 9.31 13.16
CA PHE A 76 -12.06 10.55 13.22
C PHE A 76 -13.52 10.45 12.72
N LYS A 77 -14.04 9.23 12.47
CA LYS A 77 -15.42 8.94 11.98
C LYS A 77 -16.10 10.13 11.26
N PRO A 78 -15.56 10.58 10.12
CA PRO A 78 -16.06 11.76 9.43
C PRO A 78 -17.52 11.58 9.03
N ARG A 79 -18.35 12.59 9.30
CA ARG A 79 -19.75 12.62 8.88
C ARG A 79 -19.80 12.47 7.35
N ARG A 80 -20.45 11.41 6.87
CA ARG A 80 -20.70 11.16 5.44
C ARG A 80 -21.57 12.28 4.87
N PHE A 81 -20.94 13.28 4.25
CA PHE A 81 -21.67 14.29 3.47
C PHE A 81 -21.95 13.79 2.03
N PHE A 82 -21.16 12.83 1.54
CA PHE A 82 -21.30 12.16 0.25
C PHE A 82 -20.67 10.75 0.30
N ARG A 83 -20.83 9.92 -0.75
CA ARG A 83 -20.17 8.60 -0.84
C ARG A 83 -18.63 8.70 -0.76
N LEU A 84 -18.07 9.86 -1.13
CA LEU A 84 -16.66 10.23 -1.00
C LEU A 84 -16.47 11.18 0.18
N ASN A 85 -15.47 10.86 0.99
CA ASN A 85 -15.05 11.63 2.15
C ASN A 85 -13.73 12.36 1.80
N TRP A 86 -13.49 13.53 2.40
CA TRP A 86 -12.27 14.33 2.17
C TRP A 86 -10.99 13.52 2.37
N TRP A 87 -10.97 12.62 3.35
CA TRP A 87 -9.86 11.68 3.57
C TRP A 87 -9.62 10.75 2.37
N ASN A 88 -10.68 10.23 1.74
CA ASN A 88 -10.54 9.37 0.56
C ASN A 88 -10.05 10.16 -0.66
N SER A 89 -10.55 11.38 -0.85
CA SER A 89 -10.08 12.25 -1.94
C SER A 89 -8.60 12.60 -1.78
N ALA A 90 -8.16 12.90 -0.55
CA ALA A 90 -6.75 13.16 -0.24
C ALA A 90 -5.86 11.95 -0.57
N LEU A 91 -6.29 10.73 -0.20
CA LEU A 91 -5.56 9.50 -0.52
C LEU A 91 -5.44 9.28 -2.04
N ILE A 92 -6.52 9.49 -2.80
CA ILE A 92 -6.51 9.34 -4.26
C ILE A 92 -5.57 10.36 -4.91
N LEU A 93 -5.65 11.63 -4.50
CA LEU A 93 -4.78 12.68 -5.05
C LEU A 93 -3.31 12.42 -4.73
N LEU A 94 -3.00 12.02 -3.50
CA LEU A 94 -1.63 11.69 -3.09
C LEU A 94 -1.08 10.50 -3.87
N PHE A 95 -1.89 9.47 -4.11
CA PHE A 95 -1.53 8.34 -4.95
C PHE A 95 -1.22 8.76 -6.40
N LEU A 96 -2.13 9.53 -7.03
CA LEU A 96 -1.94 9.99 -8.41
C LEU A 96 -0.72 10.90 -8.54
N PHE A 97 -0.52 11.79 -7.58
CA PHE A 97 0.67 12.65 -7.52
C PHE A 97 1.95 11.82 -7.43
N SER A 98 2.03 10.88 -6.47
CA SER A 98 3.19 10.01 -6.32
C SER A 98 3.46 9.17 -7.58
N ALA A 99 2.41 8.61 -8.19
CA ALA A 99 2.53 7.82 -9.41
C ALA A 99 3.05 8.66 -10.59
N TYR A 100 2.55 9.88 -10.77
CA TYR A 100 3.02 10.79 -11.81
C TYR A 100 4.49 11.16 -11.66
N PHE A 101 4.91 11.54 -10.44
CA PHE A 101 6.30 11.88 -10.17
C PHE A 101 7.23 10.67 -10.31
N SER A 102 6.80 9.50 -9.83
CA SER A 102 7.57 8.26 -10.00
C SER A 102 7.74 7.87 -11.46
N PHE A 103 6.75 8.13 -12.33
CA PHE A 103 6.86 7.84 -13.76
C PHE A 103 7.74 8.85 -14.50
N THR A 104 7.73 10.12 -14.08
CA THR A 104 8.52 11.18 -14.73
C THR A 104 10.00 11.13 -14.34
N MET A 105 10.31 10.60 -13.15
CA MET A 105 11.67 10.48 -12.60
C MET A 105 12.30 9.10 -12.83
N ALA A 106 11.57 8.15 -13.41
CA ALA A 106 12.05 6.83 -13.80
C ALA A 106 12.50 6.84 -15.27
#